data_AF-A0A285GXK0-F1
#
_entry.id   AF-A0A285GXK0-F1
#
_cell.length_a   1.000
_cell.length_b   1.000
_cell.length_c   1.000
_cell.angle_alpha   90.00
_cell.angle_beta   90.00
_cell.angle_gamma   90.00
#
_symmetry.space_group_name_H-M   'P 1'
#
loop_
_entity.id
_entity.type
_entity.pdbx_description
1 polymer ?
#
loop_
_entity_poly.entity_id
_entity_poly.type
_entity_poly.pdbx_seq_one_letter_code
_entity_poly.pdbx_strand_id
1 'polypeptide(L)'
;MSVTAAIEALRRDAEMWDRVAQVTGRAGQEASALTLDNTQLSWASVPSGLMHTYAEIHDKVTMLLGEATTVYADLGVALDKVAAAYEASDEKAARQFKGVWDVRE
;
A
#
# COMPACT_ATOMS: atom_id res chain seq x y z
N MET A 1 -22.67 -7.87 13.29
CA MET A 1 -22.13 -7.43 11.98
C MET A 1 -22.43 -8.52 10.97
N SER A 2 -22.94 -8.18 9.78
CA SER A 2 -23.15 -9.16 8.70
C SER A 2 -21.85 -9.42 7.93
N VAL A 3 -21.78 -10.56 7.23
CA VAL A 3 -20.64 -10.90 6.35
C VAL A 3 -20.46 -9.83 5.27
N THR A 4 -21.55 -9.30 4.71
CA THR A 4 -21.54 -8.20 3.74
C THR A 4 -20.87 -6.95 4.30
N ALA A 5 -21.22 -6.53 5.53
CA ALA A 5 -20.61 -5.36 6.15
C ALA A 5 -19.10 -5.54 6.39
N ALA A 6 -18.65 -6.77 6.69
CA ALA A 6 -17.23 -7.09 6.83
C ALA A 6 -16.50 -7.06 5.48
N ILE A 7 -17.08 -7.62 4.41
CA ILE A 7 -16.52 -7.59 3.05
C ILE A 7 -16.35 -6.14 2.58
N GLU A 8 -17.36 -5.30 2.77
CA GLU A 8 -17.27 -3.89 2.40
C GLU A 8 -16.21 -3.14 3.22
N ALA A 9 -16.05 -3.46 4.50
CA ALA A 9 -15.00 -2.87 5.32
C ALA A 9 -13.61 -3.24 4.81
N LEU A 10 -13.39 -4.52 4.48
CA LEU A 10 -12.13 -4.99 3.91
C LEU A 10 -11.79 -4.32 2.57
N ARG A 11 -12.78 -4.17 1.67
CA ARG A 11 -12.58 -3.47 0.40
C ARG A 11 -12.25 -1.99 0.60
N ARG A 12 -12.95 -1.31 1.51
CA ARG A 12 -12.64 0.10 1.85
C ARG A 12 -11.23 0.27 2.41
N ASP A 13 -10.81 -0.65 3.26
CA ASP A 13 -9.45 -0.63 3.82
C ASP A 13 -8.41 -0.92 2.73
N ALA A 14 -8.67 -1.89 1.84
CA ALA A 14 -7.81 -2.19 0.69
C ALA A 14 -7.61 -0.97 -0.22
N GLU A 15 -8.71 -0.29 -0.59
CA GLU A 15 -8.67 0.96 -1.37
C GLU A 15 -7.91 2.07 -0.64
N MET A 16 -8.01 2.14 0.69
CA MET A 16 -7.27 3.12 1.47
C MET A 16 -5.76 2.84 1.41
N TRP A 17 -5.35 1.59 1.57
CA TRP A 17 -3.95 1.19 1.47
C TRP A 17 -3.37 1.41 0.07
N ASP A 18 -4.16 1.17 -0.98
CA ASP A 18 -3.73 1.51 -2.34
C ASP A 18 -3.50 3.02 -2.51
N ARG A 19 -4.41 3.86 -1.99
CA ARG A 19 -4.21 5.33 -1.99
C ARG A 19 -2.96 5.74 -1.22
N VAL A 20 -2.70 5.13 -0.06
CA VAL A 20 -1.48 5.40 0.72
C VAL A 20 -0.25 5.01 -0.10
N ALA A 21 -0.25 3.83 -0.72
CA ALA A 21 0.84 3.38 -1.60
C ALA A 21 1.10 4.38 -2.74
N GLN A 22 0.04 4.87 -3.41
CA GLN A 22 0.18 5.86 -4.48
C GLN A 22 0.79 7.18 -3.99
N VAL A 23 0.35 7.70 -2.84
CA VAL A 23 0.90 8.94 -2.25
C VAL A 23 2.37 8.75 -1.87
N THR A 24 2.70 7.64 -1.21
CA THR A 24 4.09 7.31 -0.84
C THR A 24 4.97 7.13 -2.07
N GLY A 25 4.46 6.48 -3.12
CA GLY A 25 5.19 6.30 -4.38
C GLY A 25 5.49 7.64 -5.07
N ARG A 26 4.54 8.58 -5.06
CA ARG A 26 4.77 9.95 -5.56
C ARG A 26 5.81 10.68 -4.73
N ALA A 27 5.75 10.58 -3.40
CA ALA A 27 6.77 11.15 -2.53
C ALA A 27 8.16 10.56 -2.84
N GLY A 28 8.25 9.26 -3.14
CA GLY A 28 9.49 8.61 -3.59
C GLY A 28 10.01 9.15 -4.92
N GLN A 29 9.14 9.40 -5.89
CA GLN A 29 9.49 10.00 -7.18
C GLN A 29 9.95 11.46 -7.03
N GLU A 30 9.28 12.24 -6.20
CA GLU A 30 9.67 13.62 -5.90
C GLU A 30 11.00 13.67 -5.16
N ALA A 31 11.19 12.77 -4.17
CA ALA A 31 12.45 12.66 -3.45
C ALA A 31 13.61 12.28 -4.38
N SER A 32 13.44 11.29 -5.26
CA SER A 32 14.50 10.86 -6.18
C SER A 32 14.88 11.92 -7.21
N ALA A 33 13.96 12.84 -7.52
CA ALA A 33 14.22 13.98 -8.39
C ALA A 33 15.00 15.12 -7.70
N LEU A 34 15.13 15.10 -6.37
CA LEU A 34 15.96 16.06 -5.65
C LEU A 34 17.44 15.77 -5.93
N THR A 35 18.12 16.73 -6.53
CA THR A 35 19.56 16.71 -6.75
C THR A 35 20.19 17.89 -6.05
N LEU A 36 21.18 17.63 -5.20
CA LEU A 36 22.05 18.65 -4.61
C LEU A 36 23.46 18.43 -5.14
N ASP A 37 24.02 19.46 -5.78
CA ASP A 37 25.37 19.46 -6.31
C ASP A 37 26.29 20.46 -5.57
N ASN A 38 27.57 20.42 -5.90
CA ASN A 38 28.59 21.26 -5.27
C ASN A 38 28.41 22.76 -5.59
N THR A 39 27.56 23.12 -6.55
CA THR A 39 27.23 24.51 -6.90
C THR A 39 26.06 25.04 -6.09
N GLN A 40 25.18 24.15 -5.64
CA GLN A 40 24.03 24.44 -4.78
C GLN A 40 24.41 24.40 -3.29
N LEU A 41 25.49 23.70 -2.94
CA LEU A 41 26.12 23.77 -1.62
C LEU A 41 27.33 24.71 -1.61
N SER A 42 27.72 25.15 -0.41
CA SER A 42 28.95 25.94 -0.23
C SER A 42 30.19 25.13 -0.60
N TRP A 43 31.26 25.80 -1.04
CA TRP A 43 32.59 25.22 -1.30
C TRP A 43 33.14 24.37 -0.13
N ALA A 44 32.67 24.61 1.10
CA ALA A 44 33.03 23.86 2.29
C ALA A 44 32.35 22.49 2.41
N SER A 45 31.33 22.17 1.59
CA SER A 45 30.55 20.93 1.66
C SER A 45 31.35 19.68 1.26
N VAL A 46 32.33 19.83 0.38
CA VAL A 46 33.20 18.73 -0.09
C VAL A 46 34.21 18.31 0.98
N PRO A 47 35.06 19.20 1.53
CA PRO A 47 36.02 18.81 2.58
C PRO A 47 35.37 18.45 3.92
N SER A 48 34.13 18.91 4.19
CA SER A 48 33.39 18.54 5.40
C SER A 48 32.69 17.17 5.32
N GLY A 49 32.61 16.57 4.13
CA GLY A 49 31.87 15.32 3.91
C GLY A 49 30.34 15.49 3.85
N LEU A 50 29.82 16.72 3.96
CA LEU A 50 28.38 17.01 3.94
C LEU A 50 27.70 16.46 2.67
N MET A 51 28.36 16.58 1.52
CA MET A 51 27.82 16.08 0.25
C MET A 51 27.63 14.56 0.25
N HIS A 52 28.60 13.83 0.81
CA HIS A 52 28.51 12.38 0.93
C HIS A 52 27.38 11.97 1.87
N THR A 53 27.32 12.57 3.05
CA THR A 53 26.25 12.31 4.02
C THR A 53 24.86 12.62 3.45
N TYR A 54 24.74 13.70 2.69
CA TYR A 54 23.49 14.02 2.00
C TYR A 54 23.10 12.92 1.01
N ALA A 55 24.02 12.49 0.15
CA ALA A 55 23.77 11.44 -0.83
C ALA A 55 23.34 10.12 -0.16
N GLU A 56 24.03 9.70 0.90
CA GLU A 56 23.66 8.48 1.64
C GLU A 56 22.26 8.55 2.25
N ILE A 57 21.89 9.69 2.84
CA ILE A 57 20.56 9.89 3.42
C ILE A 57 19.51 9.93 2.31
N HIS A 58 19.78 10.62 1.20
CA HIS A 58 18.90 10.72 0.04
C HIS A 58 18.60 9.34 -0.57
N ASP A 59 19.64 8.53 -0.79
CA ASP A 59 19.50 7.16 -1.28
C ASP A 59 18.67 6.31 -0.31
N LYS A 60 18.94 6.41 0.99
CA LYS A 60 18.20 5.68 2.02
C LYS A 60 16.72 6.08 2.07
N VAL A 61 16.41 7.37 1.96
CA VAL A 61 15.03 7.86 1.94
C VAL A 61 14.29 7.32 0.71
N THR A 62 14.92 7.40 -0.47
CA THR A 62 14.33 6.90 -1.72
C THR A 62 14.07 5.39 -1.66
N MET A 63 15.01 4.63 -1.11
CA MET A 63 14.86 3.19 -0.85
C MET A 63 13.66 2.90 0.04
N LEU A 64 13.60 3.53 1.22
CA LEU A 64 12.55 3.28 2.21
C LEU A 64 11.15 3.67 1.70
N LEU A 65 11.03 4.73 0.90
CA LEU A 65 9.77 5.12 0.26
C LEU A 65 9.31 4.07 -0.77
N GLY A 66 10.25 3.50 -1.53
CA GLY A 66 9.96 2.40 -2.47
C GLY A 66 9.51 1.13 -1.76
N GLU A 67 10.20 0.74 -0.68
CA GLU A 67 9.84 -0.42 0.14
C GLU A 67 8.46 -0.24 0.79
N ALA A 68 8.21 0.92 1.40
CA ALA A 68 6.93 1.24 2.02
C ALA A 68 5.78 1.19 1.00
N THR A 69 5.98 1.75 -0.20
CA THR A 69 4.99 1.69 -1.29
C THR A 69 4.60 0.25 -1.62
N THR A 70 5.59 -0.64 -1.73
CA THR A 70 5.37 -2.06 -2.01
C THR A 70 4.58 -2.73 -0.90
N VAL A 71 4.98 -2.52 0.36
CA VAL A 71 4.29 -3.08 1.53
C VAL A 71 2.82 -2.65 1.60
N TYR A 72 2.53 -1.37 1.34
CA TYR A 72 1.16 -0.87 1.37
C TYR A 72 0.31 -1.44 0.23
N ALA A 73 0.87 -1.54 -0.98
CA ALA A 73 0.17 -2.16 -2.11
C ALA A 73 -0.12 -3.65 -1.84
N ASP A 74 0.85 -4.39 -1.33
CA ASP A 74 0.70 -5.81 -0.98
C ASP A 74 -0.36 -6.03 0.10
N LEU A 75 -0.41 -5.14 1.10
CA LEU A 75 -1.45 -5.17 2.14
C LEU A 75 -2.84 -4.94 1.54
N GLY A 76 -3.00 -3.97 0.64
CA GLY A 76 -4.26 -3.74 -0.06
C GLY A 76 -4.71 -4.99 -0.83
N VAL A 77 -3.81 -5.59 -1.61
CA VAL A 77 -4.08 -6.84 -2.36
C VAL A 77 -4.45 -8.00 -1.43
N ALA A 78 -3.80 -8.12 -0.26
CA ALA A 78 -4.11 -9.16 0.71
C ALA A 78 -5.53 -8.99 1.27
N LEU A 79 -5.94 -7.77 1.60
CA LEU A 79 -7.29 -7.47 2.10
C LEU A 79 -8.36 -7.76 1.04
N ASP A 80 -8.13 -7.40 -0.22
CA ASP A 80 -9.04 -7.73 -1.32
C ASP A 80 -9.18 -9.23 -1.53
N LYS A 81 -8.08 -9.99 -1.43
CA LYS A 81 -8.12 -11.46 -1.48
C LYS A 81 -8.94 -12.06 -0.35
N VAL A 82 -8.82 -11.51 0.86
CA VAL A 82 -9.62 -11.95 2.01
C VAL A 82 -11.10 -11.62 1.80
N ALA A 83 -11.42 -10.43 1.29
CA ALA A 83 -12.80 -10.03 0.97
C ALA A 83 -13.43 -10.98 -0.07
N ALA A 84 -12.70 -11.31 -1.13
CA ALA A 84 -13.14 -12.24 -2.16
C ALA A 84 -13.36 -13.67 -1.61
N ALA A 85 -12.52 -14.12 -0.68
CA ALA A 85 -12.68 -15.42 -0.03
C ALA A 85 -13.95 -15.49 0.83
N TYR A 86 -14.29 -14.42 1.54
CA TYR A 86 -15.54 -14.33 2.30
C TYR A 86 -16.77 -14.37 1.40
N GLU A 87 -16.76 -13.62 0.29
CA GLU A 87 -17.85 -13.60 -0.68
C GLU A 87 -18.10 -14.99 -1.28
N ALA A 88 -17.04 -15.68 -1.71
CA ALA A 88 -17.14 -17.04 -2.25
C ALA A 88 -17.68 -18.05 -1.21
N SER A 89 -17.28 -17.90 0.06
CA SER A 89 -17.79 -18.72 1.16
C SER A 89 -19.28 -18.48 1.41
N ASP A 90 -19.72 -17.22 1.39
CA ASP A 90 -21.12 -16.86 1.60
C ASP A 90 -22.00 -17.35 0.45
N GLU A 91 -21.55 -17.20 -0.81
CA GLU A 91 -22.24 -17.76 -1.97
C GLU A 91 -22.36 -19.29 -1.92
N LYS A 92 -21.34 -19.98 -1.40
CA LYS A 92 -21.38 -21.44 -1.21
C LYS A 92 -22.42 -21.81 -0.15
N ALA A 93 -22.46 -21.11 0.97
CA ALA A 93 -23.44 -21.32 2.02
C ALA A 93 -24.87 -21.04 1.50
N ALA A 94 -25.09 -19.91 0.83
CA ALA A 94 -26.36 -19.55 0.24
C ALA A 94 -26.88 -20.63 -0.73
N ARG A 95 -26.02 -21.17 -1.60
CA ARG A 95 -26.37 -22.28 -2.51
C ARG A 95 -26.72 -23.57 -1.78
N GLN A 96 -26.02 -23.89 -0.69
CA GLN A 96 -26.29 -25.08 0.11
C GLN A 96 -27.64 -25.00 0.84
N PHE A 97 -28.03 -23.81 1.32
CA PHE A 97 -29.31 -23.61 2.02
C PHE A 97 -30.51 -23.39 1.09
N LYS A 98 -30.30 -22.98 -0.17
CA LYS A 98 -31.36 -22.75 -1.17
C LYS A 98 -32.18 -24.00 -1.53
N GLY A 99 -31.74 -25.20 -1.14
CA GLY A 99 -32.49 -26.45 -1.32
C GLY A 99 -32.97 -27.12 -0.02
N VAL A 100 -32.59 -26.59 1.15
CA VAL A 100 -33.00 -27.12 2.47
C VAL A 100 -34.26 -26.40 2.98
N TRP A 101 -34.51 -25.17 2.52
CA TRP A 101 -35.65 -24.32 2.92
C TRP A 101 -36.75 -24.21 1.87
N ASP A 102 -36.81 -25.12 0.88
CA ASP A 102 -38.03 -25.29 0.09
C ASP A 102 -38.99 -26.15 0.92
N VAL A 103 -39.84 -25.47 1.69
CA VAL A 103 -40.99 -26.12 2.33
C VAL A 103 -41.82 -26.71 1.19
N ARG A 104 -41.86 -28.04 1.10
CA ARG A 104 -42.78 -28.74 0.22
C ARG A 104 -44.20 -28.35 0.63
N GLU A 105 -44.88 -27.57 -0.21
CA GLU A 105 -46.35 -27.50 -0.22
C GLU A 105 -46.94 -28.85 -0.62
#